data_AF-A0A482VIS9-F1
#
_entry.id   AF-A0A482VIS9-F1
#
_cell.length_a   1.000
_cell.length_b   1.000
_cell.length_c   1.000
_cell.angle_alpha   90.00
_cell.angle_beta   90.00
_cell.angle_gamma   90.00
#
_symmetry.space_group_name_H-M   'P 1'
#
loop_
_entity.id
_entity.type
_entity.pdbx_description
1 polymer ?
#
loop_
_entity_poly.entity_id
_entity_poly.type
_entity_poly.pdbx_seq_one_letter_code
_entity_poly.pdbx_strand_id
1 'polypeptide(L)' 'MFWISAGNTWCEVANRQQRYFQLTNEIHLPHYYRINVPFMNSEYFARDFNCPEGSPMNPVHKCVVW' A
#
# COMPACT_ATOMS: atom_id res chain seq x y z
N MET A 1 -2.07 11.24 -12.01
CA MET A 1 -1.77 11.98 -10.75
C MET A 1 -2.45 11.42 -9.50
N PHE A 2 -3.63 10.80 -9.58
CA PHE A 2 -4.37 10.25 -8.43
C PHE A 2 -3.51 9.38 -7.50
N TRP A 3 -2.90 8.31 -8.02
CA TRP A 3 -2.13 7.35 -7.24
C TRP A 3 -0.95 7.96 -6.48
N ILE A 4 -0.24 8.88 -7.13
CA ILE A 4 0.91 9.59 -6.54
C ILE A 4 0.42 10.53 -5.43
N SER A 5 -0.66 11.27 -5.66
CA SER A 5 -1.24 12.15 -4.63
C SER A 5 -1.71 11.35 -3.43
N ALA A 6 -2.38 10.22 -3.66
CA ALA A 6 -2.82 9.33 -2.58
C ALA A 6 -1.62 8.77 -1.80
N GLY A 7 -0.58 8.30 -2.49
CA GLY A 7 0.66 7.86 -1.84
C GLY A 7 1.33 8.95 -0.99
N ASN A 8 1.41 10.17 -1.52
CA ASN A 8 2.02 11.31 -0.83
C ASN A 8 1.29 11.70 0.47
N THR A 9 -0.02 11.51 0.55
CA THR A 9 -0.81 11.80 1.77
C THR A 9 -0.39 10.92 2.96
N TRP A 10 0.23 9.77 2.71
CA TRP A 10 0.61 8.80 3.73
C TRP A 10 2.12 8.67 3.92
N CYS A 11 2.91 9.58 3.35
CA CYS A 11 4.35 9.63 3.58
C CYS A 11 4.67 9.86 5.06
N GLU A 12 5.44 8.95 5.64
CA GLU A 12 5.81 8.98 7.06
C GLU A 12 7.25 8.51 7.25
N VAL A 13 7.94 9.12 8.22
CA VAL A 13 9.20 8.61 8.77
C VAL A 13 8.97 8.25 10.24
N ALA A 14 9.13 6.96 10.57
CA ALA A 14 8.97 6.45 11.93
C ALA A 14 10.26 5.78 12.42
N ASN A 15 10.67 6.11 13.64
CA ASN A 15 11.82 5.46 14.28
C ASN A 15 11.47 4.02 14.71
N ARG A 16 12.46 3.26 15.21
CA ARG A 16 12.24 1.84 15.59
C ARG A 16 11.19 1.67 16.68
N GLN A 17 11.16 2.55 17.69
CA GLN A 17 10.20 2.48 18.79
C GLN A 17 8.78 2.80 18.31
N GLN A 18 8.63 3.83 17.47
CA GLN A 18 7.35 4.19 16.85
C GLN A 18 6.82 3.07 15.97
N ARG A 19 7.66 2.48 15.10
CA ARG A 19 7.25 1.32 14.27
C ARG A 19 6.84 0.13 15.12
N TYR A 20 7.57 -0.16 16.19
CA TYR A 20 7.20 -1.24 17.11
C TYR A 20 5.84 -0.95 17.73
N PHE A 21 5.62 0.27 18.25
CA PHE A 21 4.35 0.68 18.84
C PHE A 21 3.20 0.57 17.83
N GLN A 22 3.37 1.05 16.60
CA GLN A 22 2.36 0.95 15.54
C GLN A 22 1.99 -0.51 15.22
N LEU A 23 2.95 -1.42 15.24
CA LEU A 23 2.69 -2.83 14.97
C LEU A 23 1.98 -3.55 16.12
N THR A 24 2.19 -3.11 17.37
CA THR A 24 1.69 -3.83 18.56
C THR A 24 0.47 -3.21 19.21
N ASN A 25 0.26 -1.89 19.06
CA ASN A 25 -0.76 -1.16 19.83
C ASN A 25 -1.77 -0.39 18.98
N GLU A 26 -1.50 -0.21 17.67
CA GLU A 26 -2.45 0.45 16.77
C GLU A 26 -3.35 -0.57 16.08
N ILE A 27 -4.61 -0.20 15.88
CA ILE A 27 -5.56 -1.02 15.10
C ILE A 27 -5.32 -0.91 13.59
N HIS A 28 -4.57 0.11 13.18
CA HIS A 28 -4.24 0.38 11.79
C HIS A 28 -2.86 -0.16 11.47
N LEU A 29 -2.71 -0.71 10.26
CA LEU A 29 -1.40 -1.05 9.74
C LEU A 29 -0.54 0.21 9.49
N PRO A 30 0.80 0.09 9.56
CA PRO A 30 1.71 1.17 9.18
C PRO A 30 1.38 1.78 7.82
N HIS A 31 1.60 3.08 7.67
CA HIS A 31 1.14 3.85 6.51
C HIS A 31 1.57 3.27 5.16
N TYR A 32 2.78 2.74 5.06
CA TYR A 32 3.26 2.15 3.80
C TYR A 32 2.44 0.93 3.35
N TYR A 33 1.95 0.10 4.29
CA TYR A 33 1.07 -1.02 3.96
C TYR A 33 -0.32 -0.53 3.54
N ARG A 34 -0.80 0.57 4.16
CA ARG A 34 -2.11 1.17 3.82
C ARG A 34 -2.17 1.72 2.40
N ILE A 35 -1.03 2.03 1.79
CA ILE A 35 -0.94 2.44 0.39
C ILE A 35 -0.65 1.24 -0.51
N ASN A 36 0.42 0.49 -0.22
CA ASN A 36 0.88 -0.52 -1.16
C ASN A 36 -0.12 -1.67 -1.30
N VAL A 37 -0.74 -2.13 -0.20
CA VAL A 37 -1.65 -3.31 -0.25
C VAL A 37 -2.93 -3.03 -1.03
N PRO A 38 -3.65 -1.91 -0.81
CA PRO A 38 -4.79 -1.58 -1.67
C PRO A 38 -4.40 -1.38 -3.14
N PHE A 39 -3.23 -0.79 -3.42
CA PHE A 39 -2.77 -0.56 -4.79
C PHE A 39 -2.41 -1.86 -5.50
N MET A 40 -1.77 -2.81 -4.79
CA MET A 40 -1.51 -4.18 -5.25
C MET A 40 -2.80 -4.90 -5.68
N ASN A 41 -3.89 -4.68 -4.94
CA ASN A 41 -5.20 -5.28 -5.23
C ASN A 41 -5.99 -4.54 -6.32
N SER A 42 -5.49 -3.43 -6.86
CA SER A 42 -6.17 -2.67 -7.90
C SER A 42 -5.62 -2.99 -9.29
N GLU A 43 -6.48 -3.48 -10.18
CA GLU A 43 -6.13 -3.63 -11.60
C GLU A 43 -5.90 -2.28 -12.29
N TYR A 44 -6.61 -1.23 -11.85
CA TYR A 44 -6.46 0.12 -12.38
C TYR A 44 -5.07 0.69 -12.08
N PHE A 45 -4.57 0.50 -10.85
CA PHE A 45 -3.21 0.89 -10.49
C PHE A 45 -2.20 0.17 -11.38
N ALA A 46 -2.31 -1.15 -11.49
CA ALA A 46 -1.38 -1.95 -12.29
C ALA A 46 -1.37 -1.52 -13.76
N ARG A 47 -2.54 -1.23 -14.34
CA ARG A 47 -2.66 -0.71 -15.71
C ARG A 47 -2.03 0.67 -15.85
N ASP A 48 -2.35 1.61 -14.97
CA ASP A 48 -1.92 3.00 -15.11
C ASP A 48 -0.38 3.16 -14.95
N PHE A 49 0.26 2.24 -14.21
CA PHE A 49 1.72 2.18 -14.07
C PHE A 49 2.40 1.10 -14.92
N ASN A 50 1.65 0.39 -15.77
CA ASN A 50 2.15 -0.72 -16.60
C ASN A 50 2.91 -1.79 -15.79
N CYS A 51 2.42 -2.14 -14.60
CA CYS A 51 3.02 -3.17 -13.76
C CYS A 51 2.80 -4.57 -14.37
N PRO A 52 3.86 -5.34 -14.69
CA PRO A 52 3.73 -6.70 -15.20
C PRO A 52 3.01 -7.61 -14.20
N GLU A 53 2.27 -8.60 -14.69
CA GLU A 53 1.67 -9.63 -13.83
C GLU A 53 2.74 -10.36 -13.01
N GLY A 54 2.47 -10.57 -11.72
CA GLY A 54 3.41 -11.18 -10.77
C GLY A 54 4.48 -10.22 -10.23
N SER A 55 4.52 -8.96 -10.69
CA SER A 55 5.37 -7.94 -10.07
C SER A 55 4.90 -7.60 -8.65
N PRO A 56 5.75 -7.06 -7.77
CA PRO A 56 5.36 -6.76 -6.39
C PRO A 56 4.11 -5.90 -6.25
N MET A 57 3.85 -4.99 -7.20
CA MET A 57 2.68 -4.12 -7.20
C MET A 57 1.52 -4.62 -8.09
N ASN A 58 1.65 -5.81 -8.69
CA ASN A 58 0.60 -6.47 -9.46
C ASN A 58 0.64 -8.00 -9.24
N PRO A 59 0.34 -8.48 -8.01
CA PRO A 59 0.27 -9.91 -7.73
C PRO A 59 -0.85 -10.59 -8.52
N VAL A 60 -0.66 -11.88 -8.83
CA VAL A 60 -1.63 -12.71 -9.55
C VAL A 60 -2.92 -12.88 -8.74
N HIS A 61 -2.80 -13.06 -7.43
CA HIS A 61 -3.94 -13.17 -6.52
C HIS A 61 -4.25 -11.79 -5.90
N LYS A 62 -5.41 -11.24 -6.24
CA LYS A 62 -5.93 -9.98 -5.70
C LYS A 62 -7.15 -10.23 -4.82
N CYS A 63 -7.26 -9.48 -3.73
CA CYS A 63 -8.41 -9.54 -2.83
C CYS A 63 -9.42 -8.42 -3.16
N VAL A 64 -10.70 -8.78 -3.29
CA VAL A 64 -11.82 -7.85 -3.49
C VAL A 64 -12.95 -8.28 -2.54
N VAL A 65 -13.52 -7.33 -1.81
CA VAL A 65 -14.56 -7.61 -0.79
C VAL A 65 -15.88 -6.91 -1.09
N TRP A 66 -15.82 -5.68 -1.60
CA TRP A 66 -16.98 -4.84 -1.88
C TRP A 66 -17.44 -4.97 -3.32
#